data_AF-K1SLT4-F1
#
_entry.id   AF-K1SLT4-F1
#
_cell.length_a   1.000
_cell.length_b   1.000
_cell.length_c   1.000
_cell.angle_alpha   90.00
_cell.angle_beta   90.00
_cell.angle_gamma   90.00
#
_symmetry.space_group_name_H-M   'P 1'
#
loop_
_entity.id
_entity.type
_entity.pdbx_description
1 polymer ?
#
loop_
_entity_poly.entity_id
_entity_poly.type
_entity_poly.pdbx_seq_one_letter_code
_entity_poly.pdbx_strand_id
1 'polypeptide(L)'
;MHHITDLESYNHYFGWYGGKIEDNGPWLDKFHAEHPDICLGVSEYGCEGIINWHSSTPQCKDYTEEYQAVYHEYMAQAFEDRPWIWASHVWNMFDFGCAARNEGGVAGRNNKGLVTIDRKTRKDSFYLYQAYWTKDPMVHINGRRYAQRAGETTEVKVYSNQDCVTLYLNGKEVGTQQAHRVFHFTVALAEGFNTLLAVAGSAKDSITLEKV
;
A
#
# COMPACT_ATOMS: atom_id res chain seq x y z
N MET A 1 -18.16 -25.64 3.53
CA MET A 1 -19.45 -26.04 2.93
C MET A 1 -19.66 -25.06 1.80
N HIS A 2 -19.60 -25.56 0.57
CA HIS A 2 -19.68 -24.78 -0.67
C HIS A 2 -21.02 -25.06 -1.36
N HIS A 3 -21.37 -24.28 -2.39
CA HIS A 3 -22.54 -24.46 -3.24
C HIS A 3 -23.89 -24.30 -2.53
N ILE A 4 -23.96 -23.40 -1.54
CA ILE A 4 -25.23 -22.98 -0.93
C ILE A 4 -25.66 -21.62 -1.46
N THR A 5 -24.73 -20.67 -1.55
CA THR A 5 -24.96 -19.33 -2.08
C THR A 5 -24.48 -19.24 -3.53
N ASP A 6 -25.03 -18.28 -4.28
CA ASP A 6 -24.69 -18.09 -5.70
C ASP A 6 -23.23 -17.67 -5.92
N LEU A 7 -22.69 -16.88 -4.98
CA LEU A 7 -21.31 -16.38 -4.98
C LEU A 7 -20.66 -16.73 -3.64
N GLU A 8 -19.35 -16.89 -3.65
CA GLU A 8 -18.57 -17.17 -2.44
C GLU A 8 -17.37 -16.23 -2.33
N SER A 9 -16.89 -16.02 -1.11
CA SER A 9 -15.70 -15.21 -0.86
C SER A 9 -14.95 -15.69 0.36
N TYR A 10 -13.65 -15.39 0.39
CA TYR A 10 -12.77 -15.73 1.50
C TYR A 10 -12.19 -14.51 2.19
N ASN A 11 -11.94 -14.65 3.49
CA ASN A 11 -11.15 -13.72 4.29
C ASN A 11 -9.73 -14.26 4.38
N HIS A 12 -8.78 -13.61 3.70
CA HIS A 12 -7.37 -14.03 3.66
C HIS A 12 -6.42 -12.95 4.13
N TYR A 13 -5.45 -13.40 4.93
CA TYR A 13 -4.47 -12.55 5.60
C TYR A 13 -3.05 -13.12 5.45
N PHE A 14 -2.78 -13.82 4.34
CA PHE A 14 -1.43 -14.30 4.04
C PHE A 14 -0.47 -13.12 3.91
N GLY A 15 0.63 -13.15 4.66
CA GLY A 15 1.53 -12.01 4.86
C GLY A 15 1.23 -11.17 6.10
N TRP A 16 0.10 -11.35 6.79
CA TRP A 16 -0.14 -10.68 8.08
C TRP A 16 -0.34 -11.66 9.24
N TYR A 17 -1.27 -12.61 9.15
CA TYR A 17 -1.54 -13.57 10.23
C TYR A 17 -0.84 -14.93 10.05
N GLY A 18 0.11 -15.01 9.11
CA GLY A 18 0.83 -16.21 8.74
C GLY A 18 1.08 -16.22 7.23
N GLY A 19 1.86 -17.19 6.75
CA GLY A 19 2.26 -17.26 5.35
C GLY A 19 3.04 -16.02 4.89
N LYS A 20 3.15 -15.87 3.57
CA LYS A 20 3.79 -14.74 2.90
C LYS A 20 2.77 -13.99 2.04
N ILE A 21 3.07 -12.75 1.67
CA ILE A 21 2.20 -11.94 0.83
C ILE A 21 1.99 -12.64 -0.53
N GLU A 22 3.05 -13.29 -1.01
CA GLU A 22 3.14 -14.01 -2.28
C GLU A 22 2.28 -15.29 -2.33
N ASP A 23 1.74 -15.74 -1.19
CA ASP A 23 0.87 -16.91 -1.14
C ASP A 23 -0.56 -16.60 -1.61
N ASN A 24 -0.98 -15.32 -1.65
CA ASN A 24 -2.34 -14.93 -2.04
C ASN A 24 -2.65 -15.32 -3.49
N GLY A 25 -1.82 -14.91 -4.46
CA GLY A 25 -2.05 -15.21 -5.88
C GLY A 25 -2.19 -16.70 -6.18
N PRO A 26 -1.21 -17.55 -5.80
CA PRO A 26 -1.27 -19.00 -5.99
C PRO A 26 -2.46 -19.66 -5.31
N TRP A 27 -2.89 -19.17 -4.14
CA TRP A 27 -4.08 -19.69 -3.47
C TRP A 27 -5.34 -19.43 -4.30
N LEU A 28 -5.50 -18.19 -4.81
CA LEU A 28 -6.63 -17.81 -5.66
C LEU A 28 -6.66 -18.68 -6.92
N ASP A 29 -5.53 -18.79 -7.61
CA ASP A 29 -5.41 -19.54 -8.87
C ASP A 29 -5.74 -21.02 -8.67
N LYS A 30 -5.24 -21.61 -7.58
CA LYS A 30 -5.54 -23.00 -7.24
C LYS A 30 -7.02 -23.22 -6.97
N PHE A 31 -7.66 -22.36 -6.16
CA PHE A 31 -9.08 -22.49 -5.87
C PHE A 31 -9.91 -22.39 -7.14
N HIS A 32 -9.61 -21.40 -8.00
CA HIS A 32 -10.33 -21.23 -9.27
C HIS A 32 -10.16 -22.42 -10.21
N ALA A 33 -8.96 -23.02 -10.28
CA ALA A 33 -8.70 -24.20 -11.09
C ALA A 33 -9.41 -25.47 -10.56
N GLU A 34 -9.49 -25.64 -9.23
CA GLU A 34 -10.13 -26.79 -8.59
C GLU A 34 -11.66 -26.67 -8.53
N HIS A 35 -12.19 -25.44 -8.52
CA HIS A 35 -13.62 -25.14 -8.39
C HIS A 35 -14.09 -24.13 -9.47
N PRO A 36 -14.03 -24.48 -10.75
CA PRO A 36 -14.33 -23.55 -11.85
C PRO A 36 -15.81 -23.14 -11.92
N ASP A 37 -16.70 -23.84 -11.22
CA ASP A 37 -18.12 -23.53 -11.10
C ASP A 37 -18.45 -22.53 -9.97
N ILE A 38 -17.49 -22.23 -9.09
CA ILE A 38 -17.66 -21.25 -8.01
C ILE A 38 -17.18 -19.87 -8.46
N CYS A 39 -18.06 -18.88 -8.34
CA CYS A 39 -17.70 -17.47 -8.51
C CYS A 39 -16.98 -16.96 -7.25
N LEU A 40 -15.64 -16.99 -7.28
CA LEU A 40 -14.78 -16.64 -6.15
C LEU A 40 -14.55 -15.12 -6.01
N GLY A 41 -14.69 -14.62 -4.78
CA GLY A 41 -14.28 -13.28 -4.37
C GLY A 41 -13.37 -13.29 -3.14
N VAL A 42 -12.89 -12.12 -2.74
CA VAL A 42 -12.15 -11.93 -1.48
C VAL A 42 -12.88 -10.88 -0.65
N SER A 43 -13.51 -11.33 0.43
CA SER A 43 -14.36 -10.50 1.29
C SER A 43 -13.56 -9.73 2.34
N GLU A 44 -12.36 -10.21 2.69
CA GLU A 44 -11.42 -9.45 3.51
C GLU A 44 -9.98 -9.77 3.13
N TYR A 45 -9.18 -8.72 2.97
CA TYR A 45 -7.72 -8.80 2.95
C TYR A 45 -7.12 -7.50 3.49
N GLY A 46 -6.06 -7.57 4.28
CA GLY A 46 -5.47 -6.37 4.84
C GLY A 46 -4.32 -6.61 5.81
N CYS A 47 -3.56 -5.55 6.03
CA CYS A 47 -2.43 -5.53 6.94
C CYS A 47 -2.58 -4.34 7.89
N GLU A 48 -2.14 -4.51 9.15
CA GLU A 48 -2.09 -3.37 10.07
C GLU A 48 -1.06 -2.35 9.56
N GLY A 49 -1.34 -1.07 9.72
CA GLY A 49 -0.40 0.01 9.42
C GLY A 49 -0.59 1.15 10.41
N ILE A 50 0.40 1.40 11.26
CA ILE A 50 0.38 2.44 12.27
C ILE A 50 1.37 3.52 11.84
N ILE A 51 0.85 4.69 11.52
CA ILE A 51 1.57 5.79 10.84
C ILE A 51 2.70 6.46 11.63
N ASN A 52 3.02 5.95 12.83
CA ASN A 52 4.14 6.41 13.65
C ASN A 52 5.34 5.45 13.55
N TRP A 53 5.15 4.25 13.00
CA TRP A 53 6.19 3.26 12.81
C TRP A 53 6.67 3.33 11.37
N HIS A 54 7.99 3.44 11.20
CA HIS A 54 8.63 3.54 9.90
C HIS A 54 9.86 2.65 9.81
N SER A 55 10.10 2.07 8.64
CA SER A 55 11.26 1.22 8.38
C SER A 55 11.70 1.33 6.93
N SER A 56 13.02 1.38 6.71
CA SER A 56 13.64 1.20 5.39
C SER A 56 13.68 -0.27 4.94
N THR A 57 13.42 -1.20 5.86
CA THR A 57 13.34 -2.65 5.60
C THR A 57 12.02 -3.17 6.18
N PRO A 58 10.86 -2.80 5.60
CA PRO A 58 9.55 -3.15 6.13
C PRO A 58 9.34 -4.67 6.15
N GLN A 59 8.80 -5.19 7.24
CA GLN A 59 8.59 -6.62 7.47
C GLN A 59 7.32 -6.91 8.28
N CYS A 60 6.80 -8.13 8.14
CA CYS A 60 5.61 -8.54 8.89
C CYS A 60 5.80 -8.31 10.40
N LYS A 61 4.76 -7.77 11.05
CA LYS A 61 4.73 -7.43 12.49
C LYS A 61 5.60 -6.26 12.95
N ASP A 62 6.22 -5.50 12.05
CA ASP A 62 6.78 -4.19 12.45
C ASP A 62 5.70 -3.08 12.55
N TYR A 63 4.48 -3.33 12.06
CA TYR A 63 3.33 -2.41 12.04
C TYR A 63 3.58 -1.11 11.28
N THR A 64 4.63 -1.06 10.46
CA THR A 64 5.02 0.14 9.73
C THR A 64 4.02 0.47 8.64
N GLU A 65 3.92 1.76 8.34
CA GLU A 65 3.15 2.21 7.18
C GLU A 65 3.73 1.66 5.88
N GLU A 66 5.06 1.54 5.80
CA GLU A 66 5.76 1.00 4.64
C GLU A 66 5.45 -0.49 4.41
N TYR A 67 5.32 -1.32 5.45
CA TYR A 67 4.91 -2.71 5.28
C TYR A 67 3.46 -2.84 4.82
N GLN A 68 2.55 -2.01 5.36
CA GLN A 68 1.16 -1.98 4.90
C GLN A 68 1.08 -1.60 3.41
N ALA A 69 1.90 -0.65 2.97
CA ALA A 69 2.02 -0.26 1.58
C ALA A 69 2.51 -1.41 0.70
N VAL A 70 3.60 -2.10 1.08
CA VAL A 70 4.12 -3.29 0.35
C VAL A 70 3.08 -4.40 0.24
N TYR A 71 2.35 -4.67 1.32
CA TYR A 71 1.26 -5.65 1.33
C TYR A 71 0.20 -5.31 0.28
N HIS A 72 -0.27 -4.06 0.27
CA HIS A 72 -1.32 -3.67 -0.66
C HIS A 72 -0.81 -3.51 -2.09
N GLU A 73 0.46 -3.14 -2.32
CA GLU A 73 1.09 -3.10 -3.66
C GLU A 73 0.95 -4.45 -4.35
N TYR A 74 1.29 -5.53 -3.66
CA TYR A 74 1.10 -6.89 -4.17
C TYR A 74 -0.38 -7.20 -4.40
N MET A 75 -1.24 -6.94 -3.42
CA MET A 75 -2.66 -7.34 -3.50
C MET A 75 -3.41 -6.61 -4.62
N ALA A 76 -3.13 -5.32 -4.83
CA ALA A 76 -3.74 -4.54 -5.91
C ALA A 76 -3.41 -5.15 -7.29
N GLN A 77 -2.14 -5.47 -7.54
CA GLN A 77 -1.73 -6.15 -8.77
C GLN A 77 -2.35 -7.55 -8.87
N ALA A 78 -2.35 -8.31 -7.77
CA ALA A 78 -2.88 -9.68 -7.76
C ALA A 78 -4.37 -9.74 -8.16
N PHE A 79 -5.17 -8.73 -7.79
CA PHE A 79 -6.56 -8.64 -8.23
C PHE A 79 -6.71 -8.11 -9.65
N GLU A 80 -5.88 -7.17 -10.09
CA GLU A 80 -5.88 -6.71 -11.48
C GLU A 80 -5.56 -7.84 -12.47
N ASP A 81 -4.62 -8.72 -12.11
CA ASP A 81 -4.22 -9.89 -12.91
C ASP A 81 -5.32 -10.98 -12.98
N ARG A 82 -6.34 -10.91 -12.12
CA ARG A 82 -7.36 -11.96 -11.93
C ARG A 82 -8.76 -11.39 -12.10
N PRO A 83 -9.16 -11.01 -13.35
CA PRO A 83 -10.47 -10.39 -13.59
C PRO A 83 -11.66 -11.31 -13.31
N TRP A 84 -11.44 -12.61 -13.09
CA TRP A 84 -12.44 -13.59 -12.69
C TRP A 84 -12.78 -13.52 -11.19
N ILE A 85 -11.99 -12.80 -10.38
CA ILE A 85 -12.36 -12.45 -9.01
C ILE A 85 -13.51 -11.44 -9.08
N TRP A 86 -14.70 -11.84 -8.66
CA TRP A 86 -15.90 -11.01 -8.87
C TRP A 86 -15.91 -9.75 -7.98
N ALA A 87 -15.28 -9.83 -6.80
CA ALA A 87 -15.07 -8.69 -5.92
C ALA A 87 -13.88 -8.90 -4.99
N SER A 88 -13.18 -7.82 -4.66
CA SER A 88 -12.16 -7.78 -3.63
C SER A 88 -12.41 -6.62 -2.67
N HIS A 89 -12.46 -6.90 -1.38
CA HIS A 89 -12.78 -5.92 -0.35
C HIS A 89 -11.61 -5.77 0.62
N VAL A 90 -10.93 -4.61 0.56
CA VAL A 90 -9.91 -4.26 1.53
C VAL A 90 -10.54 -4.29 2.93
N TRP A 91 -9.89 -4.98 3.85
CA TRP A 91 -10.16 -4.91 5.27
C TRP A 91 -9.07 -4.06 5.96
N ASN A 92 -9.29 -2.77 6.16
CA ASN A 92 -10.55 -2.08 5.91
C ASN A 92 -10.36 -0.62 5.47
N MET A 93 -11.45 0.09 5.19
CA MET A 93 -11.35 1.49 4.78
C MET A 93 -10.82 2.40 5.89
N PHE A 94 -11.29 2.22 7.13
CA PHE A 94 -10.99 3.12 8.24
C PHE A 94 -10.58 2.36 9.49
N ASP A 95 -9.53 2.78 10.18
CA ASP A 95 -9.25 2.23 11.52
C ASP A 95 -10.52 2.28 12.39
N PHE A 96 -10.74 1.24 13.19
CA PHE A 96 -11.96 1.11 13.99
C PHE A 96 -11.70 0.60 15.41
N GLY A 97 -12.66 0.87 16.30
CA GLY A 97 -12.58 0.47 17.70
C GLY A 97 -12.85 -1.03 17.88
N CYS A 98 -11.96 -1.71 18.60
CA CYS A 98 -12.14 -3.08 19.07
C CYS A 98 -11.49 -3.20 20.45
N ALA A 99 -12.31 -3.11 21.51
CA ALA A 99 -11.83 -3.00 22.90
C ALA A 99 -10.91 -4.15 23.34
N ALA A 100 -11.06 -5.34 22.74
CA ALA A 100 -10.25 -6.51 23.06
C ALA A 100 -8.84 -6.48 22.43
N ARG A 101 -8.54 -5.57 21.50
CA ARG A 101 -7.23 -5.52 20.84
C ARG A 101 -6.20 -4.76 21.65
N ASN A 102 -4.97 -5.28 21.65
CA ASN A 102 -3.80 -4.63 22.24
C ASN A 102 -2.55 -5.11 21.49
N GLU A 103 -2.19 -4.42 20.41
CA GLU A 103 -1.12 -4.82 19.49
C GLU A 103 -0.45 -3.59 18.85
N GLY A 104 0.79 -3.73 18.37
CA GLY A 104 1.48 -2.64 17.65
C GLY A 104 1.68 -1.33 18.45
N GLY A 105 1.62 -1.40 19.78
CA GLY A 105 1.69 -0.22 20.66
C GLY A 105 0.38 0.58 20.78
N VAL A 106 -0.74 0.06 20.26
CA VAL A 106 -2.05 0.72 20.32
C VAL A 106 -3.10 -0.24 20.90
N ALA A 107 -3.76 0.18 21.98
CA ALA A 107 -4.87 -0.56 22.57
C ALA A 107 -6.23 -0.12 21.99
N GLY A 108 -7.18 -1.05 21.97
CA GLY A 108 -8.58 -0.78 21.64
C GLY A 108 -8.89 -0.51 20.17
N ARG A 109 -7.94 -0.74 19.24
CA ARG A 109 -8.12 -0.45 17.82
C ARG A 109 -7.65 -1.58 16.90
N ASN A 110 -8.35 -1.72 15.78
CA ASN A 110 -7.83 -2.34 14.57
C ASN A 110 -7.32 -1.20 13.67
N ASN A 111 -6.04 -1.25 13.30
CA ASN A 111 -5.33 -0.25 12.51
C ASN A 111 -5.05 -0.73 11.06
N LYS A 112 -5.86 -1.65 10.53
CA LYS A 112 -5.78 -2.06 9.11
C LYS A 112 -6.37 -1.05 8.14
N GLY A 113 -6.91 0.06 8.63
CA GLY A 113 -7.53 1.09 7.80
C GLY A 113 -6.59 1.60 6.73
N LEU A 114 -7.11 1.95 5.55
CA LEU A 114 -6.44 2.82 4.58
C LEU A 114 -6.44 4.28 5.06
N VAL A 115 -7.38 4.63 5.92
CA VAL A 115 -7.56 5.96 6.51
C VAL A 115 -7.70 5.83 8.03
N THR A 116 -7.23 6.84 8.77
CA THR A 116 -7.33 6.86 10.24
C THR A 116 -8.78 6.93 10.74
N ILE A 117 -8.99 6.53 12.00
CA ILE A 117 -10.30 6.46 12.66
C ILE A 117 -11.01 7.82 12.73
N ASP A 118 -10.27 8.92 12.77
CA ASP A 118 -10.82 10.29 12.75
C ASP A 118 -11.07 10.82 11.34
N ARG A 119 -10.79 10.00 10.31
CA ARG A 119 -10.96 10.28 8.88
C ARG A 119 -10.06 11.41 8.35
N LYS A 120 -9.05 11.85 9.12
CA LYS A 120 -8.19 12.99 8.76
C LYS A 120 -6.97 12.60 7.96
N THR A 121 -6.39 11.43 8.24
CA THR A 121 -5.12 11.01 7.62
C THR A 121 -5.37 9.82 6.72
N ARG A 122 -5.13 10.02 5.42
CA ARG A 122 -5.01 8.94 4.45
C ARG A 122 -3.59 8.37 4.54
N LYS A 123 -3.48 7.06 4.77
CA LYS A 123 -2.20 6.33 4.79
C LYS A 123 -1.69 6.18 3.36
N ASP A 124 -0.42 5.83 3.19
CA ASP A 124 0.14 5.67 1.84
C ASP A 124 -0.61 4.59 1.04
N SER A 125 -1.04 3.51 1.70
CA SER A 125 -1.88 2.46 1.11
C SER A 125 -3.20 2.96 0.50
N PHE A 126 -3.77 4.08 0.98
CA PHE A 126 -4.93 4.71 0.34
C PHE A 126 -4.59 5.20 -1.08
N TYR A 127 -3.43 5.84 -1.23
CA TYR A 127 -3.02 6.45 -2.49
C TYR A 127 -2.64 5.41 -3.54
N LEU A 128 -2.21 4.22 -3.12
CA LEU A 128 -2.06 3.08 -4.02
C LEU A 128 -3.39 2.75 -4.72
N TYR A 129 -4.45 2.51 -3.94
CA TYR A 129 -5.76 2.21 -4.52
C TYR A 129 -6.32 3.38 -5.31
N GLN A 130 -6.03 4.62 -4.89
CA GLN A 130 -6.37 5.79 -5.71
C GLN A 130 -5.68 5.72 -7.08
N ALA A 131 -4.40 5.34 -7.15
CA ALA A 131 -3.67 5.18 -8.41
C ALA A 131 -4.24 4.06 -9.29
N TYR A 132 -4.68 2.93 -8.72
CA TYR A 132 -5.28 1.83 -9.49
C TYR A 132 -6.71 2.13 -9.95
N TRP A 133 -7.54 2.76 -9.11
CA TRP A 133 -8.99 2.78 -9.30
C TRP A 133 -9.55 4.11 -9.81
N THR A 134 -8.86 5.24 -9.60
CA THR A 134 -9.41 6.55 -10.00
C THR A 134 -8.94 6.98 -11.38
N LYS A 135 -9.76 7.81 -12.04
CA LYS A 135 -9.48 8.35 -13.38
C LYS A 135 -8.87 9.75 -13.36
N ASP A 136 -9.12 10.52 -12.29
CA ASP A 136 -8.57 11.85 -12.12
C ASP A 136 -7.04 11.78 -11.95
N PRO A 137 -6.24 12.51 -12.75
CA PRO A 137 -4.78 12.44 -12.67
C PRO A 137 -4.26 12.71 -11.26
N MET A 138 -3.43 11.80 -10.73
CA MET A 138 -2.87 11.92 -9.39
C MET A 138 -1.42 11.45 -9.33
N VAL A 139 -0.67 12.01 -8.38
CA VAL A 139 0.66 11.56 -7.98
C VAL A 139 0.79 11.77 -6.47
N HIS A 140 1.42 10.83 -5.77
CA HIS A 140 1.63 10.89 -4.32
C HIS A 140 3.00 10.34 -3.97
N ILE A 141 3.79 11.12 -3.23
CA ILE A 141 5.07 10.67 -2.67
C ILE A 141 4.81 10.00 -1.32
N ASN A 142 5.23 8.75 -1.18
CA ASN A 142 5.09 7.95 0.03
C ASN A 142 6.08 8.36 1.11
N GLY A 143 5.85 7.89 2.34
CA GLY A 143 6.81 7.98 3.43
C GLY A 143 6.97 9.39 3.97
N ARG A 144 5.96 10.26 3.77
CA ARG A 144 5.96 11.66 4.25
C ARG A 144 6.06 11.80 5.76
N ARG A 145 5.66 10.76 6.51
CA ARG A 145 5.76 10.69 7.98
C ARG A 145 7.07 10.06 8.45
N TYR A 146 7.73 9.29 7.59
CA TYR A 146 9.13 8.88 7.77
C TYR A 146 10.05 10.05 7.40
N ALA A 147 9.93 11.15 8.14
CA ALA A 147 10.51 12.44 7.77
C ALA A 147 12.04 12.46 7.86
N GLN A 148 12.62 11.72 8.81
CA GLN A 148 14.06 11.64 9.04
C GLN A 148 14.60 10.34 8.47
N ARG A 149 15.56 10.43 7.54
CA ARG A 149 16.13 9.28 6.81
C ARG A 149 17.62 9.20 7.07
N ALA A 150 18.07 8.04 7.56
CA ALA A 150 19.48 7.74 7.70
C ALA A 150 20.04 7.03 6.46
N GLY A 151 21.35 7.13 6.27
CA GLY A 151 22.10 6.42 5.24
C GLY A 151 22.45 7.28 4.01
N GLU A 152 23.32 6.72 3.16
CA GLU A 152 23.81 7.40 1.95
C GLU A 152 22.73 7.57 0.88
N THR A 153 21.82 6.59 0.81
CA THR A 153 20.67 6.64 -0.10
C THR A 153 19.42 6.13 0.62
N THR A 154 18.26 6.60 0.19
CA THR A 154 16.96 6.15 0.67
C THR A 154 16.05 5.83 -0.51
N GLU A 155 15.16 4.86 -0.34
CA GLU A 155 14.09 4.61 -1.30
C GLU A 155 12.97 5.65 -1.11
N VAL A 156 12.57 6.26 -2.22
CA VAL A 156 11.38 7.11 -2.35
C VAL A 156 10.43 6.41 -3.31
N LYS A 157 9.31 5.92 -2.76
CA LYS A 157 8.21 5.39 -3.55
C LYS A 157 7.22 6.48 -3.93
N VAL A 158 6.72 6.42 -5.16
CA VAL A 158 5.69 7.31 -5.68
C VAL A 158 4.56 6.47 -6.25
N TYR A 159 3.31 6.82 -5.93
CA TYR A 159 2.13 6.26 -6.57
C TYR A 159 1.53 7.24 -7.56
N SER A 160 1.13 6.76 -8.74
CA SER A 160 0.47 7.59 -9.75
C SER A 160 -0.43 6.76 -10.67
N ASN A 161 -1.55 7.31 -11.11
CA ASN A 161 -2.33 6.72 -12.22
C ASN A 161 -1.84 7.17 -13.60
N GLN A 162 -0.74 7.92 -13.68
CA GLN A 162 -0.01 8.22 -14.91
C GLN A 162 1.11 7.20 -15.09
N ASP A 163 1.49 6.92 -16.34
CA ASP A 163 2.49 5.89 -16.65
C ASP A 163 3.93 6.42 -16.60
N CYS A 164 4.12 7.73 -16.36
CA CYS A 164 5.44 8.36 -16.29
C CYS A 164 5.53 9.38 -15.15
N VAL A 165 6.59 9.25 -14.33
CA VAL A 165 6.88 10.13 -13.19
C VAL A 165 8.32 10.60 -13.27
N THR A 166 8.53 11.92 -13.13
CA THR A 166 9.85 12.51 -12.89
C THR A 166 9.97 12.95 -11.44
N LEU A 167 11.04 12.54 -10.76
CA LEU A 167 11.34 12.94 -9.38
C LEU A 167 12.47 13.97 -9.37
N TYR A 168 12.29 15.03 -8.59
CA TYR A 168 13.28 16.07 -8.34
C TYR A 168 13.66 16.11 -6.86
N LEU A 169 14.95 16.35 -6.59
CA LEU A 169 15.53 16.62 -5.28
C LEU A 169 16.12 18.01 -5.28
N ASN A 170 15.61 18.90 -4.43
CA ASN A 170 16.08 20.29 -4.31
C ASN A 170 16.16 21.02 -5.67
N GLY A 171 15.16 20.78 -6.53
CA GLY A 171 15.07 21.35 -7.87
C GLY A 171 15.94 20.68 -8.95
N LYS A 172 16.76 19.69 -8.59
CA LYS A 172 17.54 18.89 -9.55
C LYS A 172 16.82 17.58 -9.85
N GLU A 173 16.76 17.19 -11.11
CA GLU A 173 16.17 15.91 -11.51
C GLU A 173 16.99 14.74 -10.93
N VAL A 174 16.30 13.82 -10.25
CA VAL A 174 16.85 12.52 -9.83
C VAL A 174 16.72 11.52 -10.98
N GLY A 175 15.57 11.52 -11.64
CA GLY A 175 15.33 10.74 -12.84
C GLY A 175 13.85 10.68 -13.21
N THR A 176 13.59 10.05 -14.36
CA THR A 176 12.27 9.80 -14.91
C THR A 176 12.06 8.31 -15.08
N GLN A 177 10.92 7.78 -14.62
CA GLN A 177 10.56 6.37 -14.74
C GLN A 177 9.23 6.21 -15.48
N GLN A 178 9.12 5.08 -16.19
CA GLN A 178 7.85 4.54 -16.67
C GLN A 178 7.56 3.25 -15.92
N ALA A 179 6.38 3.16 -15.32
CA ALA A 179 5.94 2.01 -14.54
C ALA A 179 4.42 1.98 -14.45
N HIS A 180 3.87 0.84 -14.07
CA HIS A 180 2.45 0.69 -13.77
C HIS A 180 2.20 0.97 -12.29
N ARG A 181 1.64 2.15 -12.00
CA ARG A 181 1.14 2.60 -10.69
C ARG A 181 2.17 2.88 -9.60
N VAL A 182 3.22 2.07 -9.49
CA VAL A 182 4.23 2.14 -8.43
C VAL A 182 5.59 2.46 -9.03
N PHE A 183 6.23 3.51 -8.53
CA PHE A 183 7.53 4.00 -9.00
C PHE A 183 8.52 4.00 -7.84
N HIS A 184 9.75 3.53 -8.08
CA HIS A 184 10.77 3.35 -7.05
C HIS A 184 12.02 4.15 -7.40
N PHE A 185 12.32 5.19 -6.64
CA PHE A 185 13.51 6.01 -6.83
C PHE A 185 14.51 5.77 -5.70
N THR A 186 15.78 5.55 -6.04
CA THR A 186 16.89 5.61 -5.08
C THR A 186 17.42 7.02 -5.05
N VAL A 187 17.36 7.68 -3.89
CA VAL A 187 17.71 9.10 -3.73
C VAL A 187 18.85 9.25 -2.74
N ALA A 188 19.92 9.94 -3.15
CA ALA A 188 20.98 10.39 -2.25
C ALA A 188 20.61 11.79 -1.71
N LEU A 189 20.08 11.84 -0.48
CA LEU A 189 19.70 13.11 0.15
C LEU A 189 20.94 13.96 0.44
N ALA A 190 20.82 15.28 0.32
CA ALA A 190 21.82 16.21 0.84
C ALA A 190 21.73 16.28 2.37
N GLU A 191 22.78 16.77 3.03
CA GLU A 191 22.74 17.01 4.47
C GLU A 191 21.62 17.99 4.86
N GLY A 192 20.89 17.68 5.95
CA GLY A 192 19.77 18.49 6.44
C GLY A 192 18.48 18.31 5.62
N PHE A 193 17.74 19.41 5.42
CA PHE A 193 16.42 19.37 4.78
C PHE A 193 16.49 19.27 3.24
N ASN A 194 15.64 18.41 2.70
CA ASN A 194 15.54 18.07 1.29
C ASN A 194 14.09 18.18 0.85
N THR A 195 13.85 18.91 -0.24
CA THR A 195 12.52 18.98 -0.87
C THR A 195 12.47 18.01 -2.04
N LEU A 196 11.56 17.05 -1.96
CA LEU A 196 11.22 16.16 -3.07
C LEU A 196 10.00 16.73 -3.80
N LEU A 197 10.02 16.65 -5.13
CA LEU A 197 8.91 17.00 -6.00
C LEU A 197 8.74 15.90 -7.03
N ALA A 198 7.58 15.27 -7.06
CA ALA A 198 7.19 14.33 -8.10
C ALA A 198 6.26 15.03 -9.09
N VAL A 199 6.49 14.80 -10.38
CA VAL A 199 5.69 15.35 -11.47
C VAL A 199 5.21 14.21 -12.36
N ALA A 200 3.90 14.12 -12.59
CA ALA A 200 3.27 13.12 -13.43
C ALA A 200 2.21 13.79 -14.32
N GLY A 201 2.57 14.13 -15.56
CA GLY A 201 1.75 14.97 -16.43
C GLY A 201 1.44 16.33 -15.79
N SER A 202 0.16 16.63 -15.56
CA SER A 202 -0.28 17.85 -14.87
C SER A 202 -0.27 17.74 -13.34
N ALA A 203 -0.20 16.53 -12.78
CA ALA A 203 -0.23 16.30 -11.34
C ALA A 203 1.17 16.49 -10.73
N LYS A 204 1.22 17.07 -9.53
CA LYS A 204 2.46 17.27 -8.77
C LYS A 204 2.20 17.01 -7.29
N ASP A 205 3.17 16.41 -6.61
CA ASP A 205 3.18 16.27 -5.15
C ASP A 205 4.58 16.60 -4.62
N SER A 206 4.64 17.13 -3.40
CA SER A 206 5.90 17.56 -2.80
C SER A 206 5.91 17.29 -1.30
N ILE A 207 7.05 16.80 -0.83
CA ILE A 207 7.32 16.53 0.59
C ILE A 207 8.70 17.04 0.96
N THR A 208 8.93 17.23 2.26
CA THR A 208 10.24 17.55 2.81
C THR A 208 10.71 16.40 3.69
N LEU A 209 11.95 15.97 3.47
CA LEU A 209 12.65 14.97 4.29
C LEU A 209 13.92 15.59 4.88
N GLU A 210 14.42 15.03 5.96
CA GLU A 210 15.68 15.40 6.59
C GLU A 210 16.64 14.21 6.56
N LYS A 211 17.89 14.43 6.15
CA LYS A 211 18.95 13.43 6.29
C LYS A 211 19.52 13.52 7.71
N VAL A 212 19.59 12.38 8.40
CA VAL A 212 20.09 12.23 9.79
C VAL A 212 21.18 11.18 9.93
#